data_AF-A0A2V6RQM9-F1
#
_entry.id   AF-A0A2V6RQM9-F1
#
_cell.length_a   1.000
_cell.length_b   1.000
_cell.length_c   1.000
_cell.angle_alpha   90.00
_cell.angle_beta   90.00
_cell.angle_gamma   90.00
#
_symmetry.space_group_name_H-M   'P 1'
#
loop_
_entity.id
_entity.type
_entity.pdbx_description
1 polymer ?
#
loop_
_entity_poly.entity_id
_entity_poly.type
_entity_poly.pdbx_seq_one_letter_code
_entity_poly.pdbx_strand_id
1 'polypeptide(L)'
;FAREGPTPEELTVAKKQTATLLDEVFKTPDFWRSRLATLDYRGLTLDDLLDAPAQYERFTGQEIQEAFARYNRPETRFRFIITPRP
;
A
#
# COMPACT_ATOMS: atom_id res chain seq x y z
N PHE A 1 -10.62 -11.94 2.58
CA PHE A 1 -9.25 -11.52 2.22
C PHE A 1 -8.20 -12.60 2.35
N ALA A 2 -7.73 -13.04 3.52
CA ALA A 2 -6.65 -14.06 3.56
C ALA A 2 -7.00 -15.38 2.84
N ARG A 3 -8.25 -15.85 2.96
CA ARG A 3 -8.69 -17.13 2.37
C ARG A 3 -9.00 -17.05 0.87
N GLU A 4 -9.62 -15.96 0.42
CA GLU A 4 -10.24 -15.86 -0.91
C GLU A 4 -9.65 -14.76 -1.79
N GLY A 5 -8.76 -13.92 -1.25
CA GLY A 5 -8.24 -12.73 -1.95
C GLY A 5 -9.29 -11.62 -2.08
N PRO A 6 -8.97 -10.55 -2.84
CA PRO A 6 -9.95 -9.60 -3.36
C PRO A 6 -10.77 -10.19 -4.51
N THR A 7 -12.01 -9.74 -4.67
CA THR A 7 -12.75 -10.01 -5.91
C THR A 7 -12.19 -9.19 -7.09
N PRO A 8 -12.48 -9.56 -8.35
CA PRO A 8 -12.08 -8.77 -9.52
C PRO A 8 -12.59 -7.32 -9.48
N GLU A 9 -13.81 -7.12 -9.02
CA GLU A 9 -14.43 -5.80 -8.88
C GLU A 9 -13.73 -4.98 -7.79
N GLU A 10 -13.48 -5.58 -6.63
CA GLU A 10 -12.73 -4.93 -5.53
C GLU A 10 -11.33 -4.52 -5.99
N LEU A 11 -10.63 -5.40 -6.72
CA LEU A 11 -9.29 -5.11 -7.25
C LEU A 11 -9.34 -3.94 -8.25
N THR A 12 -10.32 -3.92 -9.14
CA THR A 12 -10.49 -2.84 -10.13
C THR A 12 -10.75 -1.50 -9.44
N VAL A 13 -11.62 -1.49 -8.43
CA VAL A 13 -11.93 -0.28 -7.67
C VAL A 13 -10.69 0.19 -6.89
N ALA A 14 -9.98 -0.71 -6.22
CA ALA A 14 -8.78 -0.39 -5.46
C ALA A 14 -7.66 0.20 -6.33
N LYS A 15 -7.44 -0.37 -7.53
CA LYS A 15 -6.48 0.17 -8.51
C LYS A 15 -6.84 1.58 -8.94
N LYS A 16 -8.11 1.80 -9.33
CA LYS A 16 -8.60 3.13 -9.70
C LYS A 16 -8.40 4.16 -8.59
N GLN A 17 -8.78 3.81 -7.35
CA GLN A 17 -8.60 4.71 -6.20
C GLN A 17 -7.12 5.01 -5.92
N THR A 18 -6.25 4.01 -6.05
CA THR A 18 -4.80 4.16 -5.88
C THR A 18 -4.20 5.05 -6.96
N ALA A 19 -4.59 4.87 -8.23
CA ALA A 19 -4.15 5.70 -9.34
C ALA A 19 -4.56 7.18 -9.15
N THR A 20 -5.81 7.42 -8.75
CA THR A 20 -6.28 8.78 -8.43
C THR A 20 -5.51 9.38 -7.25
N LEU A 21 -5.27 8.60 -6.19
CA LEU A 21 -4.51 9.07 -5.04
C LEU A 21 -3.07 9.45 -5.44
N LEU A 22 -2.39 8.59 -6.20
CA LEU A 22 -1.01 8.83 -6.64
C LEU A 22 -0.90 10.05 -7.54
N ASP A 23 -1.81 10.23 -8.50
CA ASP A 23 -1.87 11.41 -9.36
C ASP A 23 -1.99 12.70 -8.53
N GLU A 24 -2.85 12.71 -7.52
CA GLU A 24 -3.03 13.89 -6.67
C GLU A 24 -1.83 14.15 -5.76
N VAL A 25 -1.30 13.15 -5.07
CA VAL A 25 -0.18 13.38 -4.14
C VAL A 25 1.13 13.71 -4.86
N PHE A 26 1.34 13.23 -6.09
CA PHE A 26 2.52 13.56 -6.89
C PHE A 26 2.60 15.04 -7.25
N LYS A 27 1.46 15.75 -7.25
CA LYS A 27 1.40 17.20 -7.49
C LYS A 27 1.80 18.01 -6.24
N THR A 28 1.94 17.37 -5.08
CA THR A 28 2.14 18.07 -3.80
C THR A 28 3.62 18.14 -3.40
N PRO A 29 4.13 19.30 -2.94
CA PRO A 29 5.49 19.42 -2.43
C PRO A 29 5.78 18.56 -1.20
N ASP A 30 4.79 18.38 -0.32
CA ASP A 30 4.94 17.57 0.90
C ASP A 30 5.26 16.10 0.60
N PHE A 31 4.68 15.54 -0.45
CA PHE A 31 5.00 14.19 -0.93
C PHE A 31 6.48 14.09 -1.29
N TRP A 32 6.97 14.99 -2.15
CA TRP A 32 8.36 14.97 -2.60
C TRP A 32 9.35 15.21 -1.47
N ARG A 33 9.07 16.18 -0.59
CA ARG A 33 9.89 16.41 0.61
C ARG A 33 10.03 15.13 1.44
N SER A 34 8.91 14.45 1.71
CA SER A 34 8.90 13.21 2.52
C SER A 34 9.66 12.06 1.85
N ARG A 35 9.46 11.87 0.54
CA ARG A 35 10.10 10.79 -0.21
C ARG A 35 11.60 11.01 -0.39
N LEU A 36 12.00 12.20 -0.85
CA LEU A 36 13.41 12.53 -1.10
C LEU A 36 14.24 12.55 0.19
N ALA A 37 13.64 12.94 1.33
CA ALA A 37 14.34 12.93 2.61
C ALA A 37 14.72 11.52 3.11
N THR A 38 14.14 10.45 2.55
CA THR A 38 14.39 9.06 2.98
C THR A 38 14.85 8.15 1.85
N LEU A 39 15.16 8.71 0.68
CA LEU A 39 15.45 7.99 -0.56
C LEU A 39 16.66 7.06 -0.39
N ASP A 40 17.79 7.62 0.02
CA ASP A 40 19.05 6.89 0.20
C ASP A 40 18.98 5.86 1.32
N TYR A 41 18.31 6.20 2.43
CA TYR A 41 18.19 5.32 3.61
C TYR A 41 17.43 4.03 3.29
N ARG A 42 16.46 4.08 2.38
CA ARG A 42 15.64 2.92 2.01
C ARG A 42 16.14 2.20 0.77
N GLY A 43 17.27 2.62 0.19
CA GLY A 43 17.81 2.07 -1.05
C GLY A 43 16.85 2.23 -2.22
N LEU A 44 16.05 3.30 -2.23
CA LEU A 44 15.15 3.62 -3.33
C LEU A 44 15.84 4.61 -4.28
N THR A 45 15.45 4.58 -5.54
CA THR A 45 15.83 5.58 -6.54
C THR A 45 14.66 6.50 -6.86
N LEU A 46 14.95 7.63 -7.53
CA LEU A 46 13.88 8.49 -8.03
C LEU A 46 13.03 7.77 -9.08
N ASP A 47 13.64 6.93 -9.91
CA ASP A 47 12.95 6.15 -10.93
C ASP A 47 11.96 5.16 -10.30
N ASP A 48 12.33 4.49 -9.19
CA ASP A 48 11.41 3.62 -8.45
C ASP A 48 10.15 4.36 -7.98
N LEU A 49 10.27 5.66 -7.65
CA LEU A 49 9.12 6.48 -7.25
C LEU A 49 8.25 6.83 -8.45
N LEU A 50 8.85 7.16 -9.59
CA LEU A 50 8.14 7.51 -10.82
C LEU A 50 7.42 6.31 -11.42
N ASP A 51 7.98 5.10 -11.26
CA ASP A 51 7.40 3.85 -11.72
C ASP A 51 6.29 3.30 -10.81
N ALA A 52 6.11 3.87 -9.61
CA ALA A 52 5.15 3.37 -8.64
C ALA A 52 3.72 3.21 -9.20
N PRO A 53 3.12 4.16 -9.96
CA PRO A 53 1.79 3.97 -10.54
C PRO A 53 1.71 2.74 -11.45
N ALA A 54 2.72 2.55 -12.31
CA ALA A 54 2.78 1.40 -13.22
C ALA A 54 2.95 0.08 -12.45
N GLN A 55 3.67 0.08 -11.34
CA GLN A 55 3.78 -1.09 -10.46
C GLN A 55 2.44 -1.44 -9.81
N TYR A 56 1.72 -0.44 -9.26
CA TYR A 56 0.41 -0.67 -8.63
C TYR A 56 -0.63 -1.25 -9.59
N GLU A 57 -0.62 -0.82 -10.85
CA GLU A 57 -1.50 -1.37 -11.89
C GLU A 57 -1.20 -2.84 -12.25
N ARG A 58 0.04 -3.29 -12.06
CA ARG A 58 0.44 -4.67 -12.40
C ARG A 58 0.05 -5.70 -11.34
N PHE A 59 -0.18 -5.28 -10.09
CA PHE A 59 -0.50 -6.22 -9.03
C PHE A 59 -1.77 -7.02 -9.31
N THR A 60 -1.67 -8.32 -9.07
CA THR A 60 -2.75 -9.28 -9.22
C THR A 60 -3.44 -9.54 -7.88
N GLY A 61 -4.67 -10.04 -7.92
CA GLY A 61 -5.39 -10.44 -6.71
C GLY A 61 -4.66 -11.55 -5.94
N GLN A 62 -4.00 -12.46 -6.66
CA GLN A 62 -3.21 -13.53 -6.07
C GLN A 62 -1.98 -12.99 -5.32
N GLU A 63 -1.19 -12.10 -5.92
CA GLU A 63 -0.03 -11.51 -5.26
C GLU A 63 -0.45 -10.73 -4.00
N ILE A 64 -1.57 -10.02 -4.06
CA ILE A 64 -2.14 -9.32 -2.91
C ILE A 64 -2.55 -10.31 -1.81
N GLN A 65 -3.18 -11.43 -2.18
CA GLN A 65 -3.55 -12.48 -1.23
C GLN A 65 -2.31 -13.10 -0.57
N GLU A 66 -1.29 -13.44 -1.36
CA GLU A 66 -0.05 -14.03 -0.89
C GLU A 66 0.69 -13.09 0.06
N ALA A 67 0.79 -11.80 -0.29
CA ALA A 67 1.37 -10.79 0.58
C ALA A 67 0.57 -10.66 1.90
N PHE A 68 -0.77 -10.63 1.82
CA PHE A 68 -1.61 -10.56 3.00
C PHE A 68 -1.42 -11.79 3.91
N ALA A 69 -1.39 -13.00 3.35
CA ALA A 69 -1.16 -14.23 4.11
C ALA A 69 0.24 -14.27 4.75
N ARG A 70 1.24 -13.68 4.09
CA ARG A 70 2.61 -13.59 4.63
C ARG A 70 2.70 -12.69 5.85
N TYR A 71 2.05 -11.53 5.84
CA TYR A 71 2.24 -10.50 6.87
C TYR A 71 1.13 -10.43 7.92
N ASN A 72 -0.12 -10.76 7.57
CA ASN A 72 -1.24 -10.77 8.52
C ASN A 72 -1.42 -12.16 9.14
N ARG A 73 -0.49 -12.50 10.04
CA ARG A 73 -0.49 -13.76 10.78
C ARG A 73 -1.12 -13.60 12.17
N PRO A 74 -1.97 -14.53 12.63
CA PRO A 74 -2.54 -14.48 13.98
C PRO A 74 -1.47 -14.42 15.08
N GLU A 75 -0.34 -15.10 14.89
CA GLU A 75 0.73 -15.25 15.87
C GLU A 75 1.52 -13.96 16.08
N THR A 76 1.53 -13.07 15.09
CA THR A 76 2.23 -11.77 15.14
C THR A 76 1.28 -10.60 15.33
N ARG A 77 0.01 -10.86 15.68
CA ARG A 77 -1.03 -9.84 15.83
C ARG A 77 -1.10 -9.36 17.27
N PHE A 78 -0.80 -8.08 17.48
CA PHE A 78 -1.08 -7.39 18.74
C PHE A 78 -2.43 -6.68 18.66
N ARG A 79 -3.25 -6.78 19.72
CA ARG A 79 -4.52 -6.06 19.85
C ARG A 79 -4.61 -5.39 21.21
N PHE A 80 -4.67 -4.07 21.21
CA PHE A 80 -4.89 -3.24 22.39
C PHE A 80 -6.32 -2.67 22.34
N ILE A 81 -7.06 -2.78 23.44
CA ILE A 81 -8.40 -2.20 23.59
C ILE A 81 -8.36 -1.28 24.80
N ILE A 82 -8.59 0.01 24.59
CA ILE A 82 -8.66 1.01 25.64
C ILE A 82 -10.13 1.38 25.82
N THR A 83 -10.68 1.12 27.00
CA THR A 83 -12.04 1.52 27.36
C THR A 83 -12.01 2.71 28.31
N PRO A 84 -13.05 3.57 28.30
CA PRO A 84 -13.19 4.64 29.29
C PRO A 84 -13.20 4.09 30.73
N ARG A 85 -12.79 4.92 31.70
CA ARG A 85 -13.00 4.60 33.12
C ARG A 85 -14.50 4.71 33.46
N PRO A 86 -15.02 3.86 34.37
CA PRO A 86 -16.42 3.92 34.82
C PRO A 86 -16.83 5.31 35.30
#